data_AF-A0A6C0ADB5-F1
#
_entry.id   AF-A0A6C0ADB5-F1
#
_cell.length_a   1.000
_cell.length_b   1.000
_cell.length_c   1.000
_cell.angle_alpha   90.00
_cell.angle_beta   90.00
_cell.angle_gamma   90.00
#
_symmetry.space_group_name_H-M   'P 1'
#
loop_
_entity.id
_entity.type
_entity.pdbx_description
1 polymer ?
#
loop_
_entity_poly.entity_id
_entity_poly.type
_entity_poly.pdbx_seq_one_letter_code
_entity_poly.pdbx_strand_id
1 'polypeptide(L)'
;MNSMFSDCTSFNQPLDFNTTNVTIMNYMFSNCYSFNGDISEWDTSSVTDMNRMFYNCYSFNQNIGDWNLTNVTDMSDMLNGTFFSISNMDTILSGWSESQPDNININFSNNRTSYSNQEVINFGYSENEANTLTYGVSDKSTILLYNIKNDNTEITLPINNNIQIRDNSYNNIPLSVDDNKITLNAGIHNIYVLNITNIEWQRPIDTISLESLIDIKDTRALTLPNYIGIGYFQYCTNLIWTATDGINLTNTTNLSYCFQNCNSFNGNISNWDVSNITNMTGMFNNCRSFNQPLNWNTNKVDNMSGMFAGCGVFNQDISNWETNLVTNMSFMFEKCTSFNQPLDFDTSNVTNMSNVFNDCTSFNQPLNWNTSKVTNMSYMFSYCTSFNQNIGSWNLTNVTNISNMLDGTFFSISNMDAIVLGWSNSQPLNTNINFSNNRTSYSNQEVINFGYSENEANT
;
A
#
# COMPACT_ATOMS: atom_id res chain seq x y z
N MET A 1 -18.11 19.29 20.11
CA MET A 1 -17.11 19.50 19.05
C MET A 1 -17.75 20.24 17.87
N ASN A 2 -18.39 21.39 18.10
CA ASN A 2 -19.02 22.20 17.05
C ASN A 2 -17.95 22.92 16.21
N SER A 3 -18.05 22.83 14.88
CA SER A 3 -17.23 23.56 13.91
C SER A 3 -15.71 23.49 14.13
N MET A 4 -15.22 22.46 14.83
CA MET A 4 -13.85 22.42 15.38
C MET A 4 -12.76 22.56 14.31
N PHE A 5 -12.97 21.98 13.13
CA PHE A 5 -12.07 22.03 11.99
C PHE A 5 -12.73 22.64 10.75
N SER A 6 -13.88 23.32 10.89
CA SER A 6 -14.58 23.93 9.76
C SER A 6 -13.62 24.78 8.92
N ASP A 7 -13.71 24.63 7.60
CA ASP A 7 -12.92 25.33 6.58
C ASP A 7 -11.41 25.04 6.62
N CYS A 8 -10.96 24.05 7.41
CA CYS A 8 -9.60 23.52 7.34
C CYS A 8 -9.48 22.59 6.12
N THR A 9 -9.40 23.17 4.92
CA THR A 9 -9.50 22.47 3.62
C THR A 9 -8.48 21.35 3.42
N SER A 10 -7.28 21.48 4.00
CA SER A 10 -6.18 20.49 3.91
C SER A 10 -6.04 19.59 5.15
N PHE A 11 -6.98 19.63 6.09
CA PHE A 11 -6.88 18.86 7.33
C PHE A 11 -7.11 17.36 7.08
N ASN A 12 -6.15 16.52 7.50
CA ASN A 12 -6.25 15.06 7.43
C ASN A 12 -5.30 14.37 8.44
N GLN A 13 -5.30 14.83 9.69
CA GLN A 13 -4.44 14.26 10.74
C GLN A 13 -5.21 13.20 11.55
N PRO A 14 -4.53 12.19 12.13
CA PRO A 14 -5.16 11.25 13.07
C PRO A 14 -5.84 11.97 14.24
N LEU A 15 -6.98 11.44 14.71
CA LEU A 15 -7.78 12.03 15.77
C LEU A 15 -8.08 11.02 16.88
N ASP A 16 -7.27 11.05 17.94
CA ASP A 16 -7.47 10.24 19.15
C ASP A 16 -8.26 11.04 20.20
N PHE A 17 -9.54 11.26 19.91
CA PHE A 17 -10.45 11.96 20.82
C PHE A 17 -11.34 10.99 21.59
N ASN A 18 -11.45 11.18 22.90
CA ASN A 18 -12.51 10.54 23.67
C ASN A 18 -13.85 11.25 23.41
N THR A 19 -14.74 10.61 22.66
CA THR A 19 -16.05 11.17 22.27
C THR A 19 -17.22 10.73 23.14
N THR A 20 -17.01 9.90 24.16
CA THR A 20 -18.07 9.27 24.99
C THR A 20 -19.12 10.24 25.56
N ASN A 21 -18.71 11.48 25.88
CA ASN A 21 -19.58 12.52 26.44
C ASN A 21 -19.92 13.64 25.44
N VAL A 22 -19.56 13.49 24.17
CA VAL A 22 -19.82 14.51 23.15
C VAL A 22 -21.27 14.42 22.72
N THR A 23 -22.00 15.52 22.86
CA THR A 23 -23.42 15.60 22.44
C THR A 23 -23.60 16.35 21.12
N ILE A 24 -22.65 17.18 20.71
CA ILE A 24 -22.75 18.05 19.53
C ILE A 24 -21.49 17.89 18.67
N MET A 25 -21.67 17.48 17.41
CA MET A 25 -20.62 17.31 16.38
C MET A 25 -20.91 18.09 15.08
N ASN A 26 -21.92 18.95 15.07
CA ASN A 26 -22.28 19.72 13.89
C ASN A 26 -21.12 20.58 13.33
N TYR A 27 -21.04 20.64 12.01
CA TYR A 27 -20.03 21.37 11.23
C TYR A 27 -18.57 20.98 11.52
N MET A 28 -18.30 19.92 12.29
CA MET A 28 -16.96 19.64 12.82
C MET A 28 -15.88 19.62 11.73
N PHE A 29 -16.18 19.06 10.55
CA PHE A 29 -15.29 19.00 9.39
C PHE A 29 -15.89 19.67 8.14
N SER A 30 -16.85 20.58 8.31
CA SER A 30 -17.45 21.27 7.16
C SER A 30 -16.38 21.94 6.30
N ASN A 31 -16.39 21.70 5.00
CA ASN A 31 -15.41 22.14 4.00
C ASN A 31 -13.97 21.65 4.23
N CYS A 32 -13.75 20.57 4.98
CA CYS A 32 -12.46 19.88 5.04
C CYS A 32 -12.28 18.96 3.81
N TYR A 33 -11.97 19.54 2.65
CA TYR A 33 -11.88 18.82 1.37
C TYR A 33 -10.97 17.59 1.39
N SER A 34 -9.85 17.66 2.13
CA SER A 34 -8.86 16.58 2.25
C SER A 34 -9.13 15.57 3.37
N PHE A 35 -10.15 15.76 4.20
CA PHE A 35 -10.31 14.93 5.39
C PHE A 35 -10.76 13.51 5.03
N ASN A 36 -9.99 12.54 5.49
CA ASN A 36 -10.27 11.12 5.44
C ASN A 36 -9.62 10.39 6.64
N GLY A 37 -9.49 11.07 7.78
CA GLY A 37 -8.88 10.49 8.98
C GLY A 37 -9.78 9.40 9.57
N ASP A 38 -9.18 8.33 10.09
CA ASP A 38 -9.93 7.25 10.75
C ASP A 38 -10.63 7.79 12.01
N ILE A 39 -11.94 7.58 12.06
CA ILE A 39 -12.87 7.97 13.12
C ILE A 39 -13.87 6.86 13.43
N SER A 40 -13.55 5.63 13.02
CA SER A 40 -14.41 4.46 13.21
C SER A 40 -14.61 4.12 14.69
N GLU A 41 -13.61 4.40 15.54
CA GLU A 41 -13.65 4.11 16.99
C GLU A 41 -14.40 5.14 17.84
N TRP A 42 -14.93 6.21 17.24
CA TRP A 42 -15.64 7.24 18.00
C TRP A 42 -16.97 6.72 18.55
N ASP A 43 -17.15 6.85 19.87
CA ASP A 43 -18.45 6.64 20.51
C ASP A 43 -19.38 7.82 20.19
N THR A 44 -20.43 7.57 19.42
CA THR A 44 -21.48 8.54 19.07
C THR A 44 -22.76 8.36 19.85
N SER A 45 -22.81 7.45 20.83
CA SER A 45 -24.04 7.09 21.55
C SER A 45 -24.68 8.27 22.29
N SER A 46 -23.91 9.29 22.67
CA SER A 46 -24.40 10.50 23.32
C SER A 46 -24.72 11.65 22.37
N VAL A 47 -24.44 11.51 21.06
CA VAL A 47 -24.52 12.61 20.09
C VAL A 47 -25.97 12.87 19.70
N THR A 48 -26.37 14.14 19.73
CA THR A 48 -27.72 14.60 19.36
C THR A 48 -27.75 15.43 18.08
N ASP A 49 -26.62 16.03 17.67
CA ASP A 49 -26.53 16.91 16.50
C ASP A 49 -25.25 16.64 15.68
N MET A 50 -25.42 16.21 14.43
CA MET A 50 -24.36 15.98 13.43
C MET A 50 -24.58 16.81 12.15
N ASN A 51 -25.39 17.88 12.21
CA ASN A 51 -25.68 18.75 11.07
C ASN A 51 -24.40 19.16 10.34
N ARG A 52 -24.31 18.90 9.03
CA ARG A 52 -23.17 19.27 8.15
C ARG A 52 -21.78 18.86 8.67
N MET A 53 -21.69 17.80 9.48
CA MET A 53 -20.41 17.36 10.06
C MET A 53 -19.33 17.12 8.99
N PHE A 54 -19.68 16.54 7.83
CA PHE A 54 -18.77 16.25 6.71
C PHE A 54 -19.15 16.99 5.41
N TYR A 55 -19.84 18.13 5.54
CA TYR A 55 -20.25 18.90 4.37
C TYR A 55 -19.05 19.24 3.48
N ASN A 56 -19.11 18.93 2.18
CA ASN A 56 -18.02 19.07 1.21
C ASN A 56 -16.69 18.36 1.58
N CYS A 57 -16.69 17.30 2.39
CA CYS A 57 -15.47 16.51 2.60
C CYS A 57 -15.20 15.58 1.39
N TYR A 58 -14.65 16.12 0.31
CA TYR A 58 -14.49 15.41 -0.97
C TYR A 58 -13.63 14.15 -0.88
N SER A 59 -12.67 14.09 0.04
CA SER A 59 -11.79 12.92 0.22
C SER A 59 -12.38 11.87 1.16
N PHE A 60 -13.43 12.19 1.91
CA PHE A 60 -13.97 11.33 2.95
C PHE A 60 -14.56 10.04 2.37
N ASN A 61 -14.04 8.92 2.82
CA ASN A 61 -14.34 7.56 2.40
C ASN A 61 -14.09 6.58 3.57
N GLN A 62 -14.42 6.98 4.80
CA GLN A 62 -14.30 6.11 5.99
C GLN A 62 -15.60 5.35 6.26
N ASN A 63 -15.49 4.13 6.79
CA ASN A 63 -16.66 3.41 7.28
C ASN A 63 -17.13 4.01 8.62
N ILE A 64 -18.38 4.48 8.65
CA ILE A 64 -19.05 5.02 9.83
C ILE A 64 -20.38 4.29 10.14
N GLY A 65 -20.55 3.06 9.60
CA GLY A 65 -21.77 2.28 9.78
C GLY A 65 -22.02 1.82 11.21
N ASP A 66 -20.95 1.70 12.02
CA ASP A 66 -21.04 1.27 13.42
C ASP A 66 -21.45 2.41 14.38
N TRP A 67 -21.59 3.63 13.88
CA TRP A 67 -21.99 4.77 14.70
C TRP A 67 -23.42 4.59 15.22
N ASN A 68 -23.61 4.81 16.51
CA ASN A 68 -24.91 4.80 17.16
C ASN A 68 -25.65 6.13 16.90
N LEU A 69 -26.81 6.04 16.24
CA LEU A 69 -27.62 7.20 15.85
C LEU A 69 -28.90 7.38 16.69
N THR A 70 -29.13 6.54 17.71
CA THR A 70 -30.40 6.49 18.46
C THR A 70 -30.80 7.79 19.14
N ASN A 71 -29.83 8.61 19.54
CA ASN A 71 -30.06 9.90 20.20
C ASN A 71 -29.97 11.10 19.25
N VAL A 72 -29.62 10.87 17.98
CA VAL A 72 -29.43 11.95 17.02
C VAL A 72 -30.80 12.56 16.68
N THR A 73 -30.83 13.87 16.52
CA THR A 73 -32.05 14.63 16.19
C THR A 73 -31.90 15.49 14.94
N ASP A 74 -30.66 15.83 14.56
CA ASP A 74 -30.34 16.55 13.32
C ASP A 74 -29.09 15.96 12.64
N MET A 75 -29.25 15.51 11.40
CA MET A 75 -28.18 15.09 10.48
C MET A 75 -28.29 15.78 9.12
N SER A 76 -28.94 16.94 9.08
CA SER A 76 -29.20 17.64 7.82
C SER A 76 -27.88 17.95 7.12
N ASP A 77 -27.81 17.62 5.83
CA ASP A 77 -26.63 17.81 4.96
C ASP A 77 -25.31 17.21 5.50
N MET A 78 -25.35 16.29 6.48
CA MET A 78 -24.15 15.75 7.13
C MET A 78 -23.12 15.22 6.12
N LEU A 79 -23.58 14.47 5.12
CA LEU A 79 -22.76 13.84 4.09
C LEU A 79 -22.81 14.56 2.73
N ASN A 80 -23.43 15.73 2.64
CA ASN A 80 -23.58 16.41 1.36
C ASN A 80 -22.20 16.86 0.83
N GLY A 81 -21.84 16.42 -0.38
CA GLY A 81 -20.52 16.65 -0.95
C GLY A 81 -19.44 15.65 -0.49
N THR A 82 -19.83 14.50 0.07
CA THR A 82 -18.95 13.35 0.32
C THR A 82 -19.03 12.32 -0.81
N PHE A 83 -18.01 11.46 -0.92
CA PHE A 83 -17.79 10.63 -2.10
C PHE A 83 -17.23 9.27 -1.66
N PHE A 84 -18.13 8.39 -1.23
CA PHE A 84 -17.80 7.05 -0.73
C PHE A 84 -17.64 6.04 -1.86
N SER A 85 -16.79 5.04 -1.65
CA SER A 85 -16.82 3.78 -2.39
C SER A 85 -18.16 3.07 -2.15
N ILE A 86 -18.58 2.20 -3.07
CA ILE A 86 -19.80 1.40 -2.85
C ILE A 86 -19.66 0.51 -1.63
N SER A 87 -18.51 -0.12 -1.43
CA SER A 87 -18.28 -0.98 -0.27
C SER A 87 -18.50 -0.23 1.06
N ASN A 88 -17.99 0.99 1.17
CA ASN A 88 -18.16 1.78 2.40
C ASN A 88 -19.60 2.25 2.56
N MET A 89 -20.25 2.74 1.50
CA MET A 89 -21.64 3.17 1.63
C MET A 89 -22.59 2.01 1.94
N ASP A 90 -22.40 0.85 1.31
CA ASP A 90 -23.20 -0.36 1.60
C ASP A 90 -23.09 -0.72 3.10
N THR A 91 -21.89 -0.66 3.67
CA THR A 91 -21.67 -0.91 5.10
C THR A 91 -22.33 0.14 5.99
N ILE A 92 -22.25 1.42 5.61
CA ILE A 92 -22.88 2.53 6.34
C ILE A 92 -24.41 2.37 6.36
N LEU A 93 -25.02 2.13 5.20
CA LEU A 93 -26.46 1.95 5.09
C LEU A 93 -26.94 0.73 5.87
N SER A 94 -26.19 -0.38 5.80
CA SER A 94 -26.52 -1.61 6.54
C SER A 94 -26.51 -1.36 8.05
N GLY A 95 -25.41 -0.81 8.60
CA GLY A 95 -25.30 -0.55 10.04
C GLY A 95 -26.31 0.49 10.57
N TRP A 96 -26.60 1.53 9.79
CA TRP A 96 -27.60 2.52 10.19
C TRP A 96 -29.04 2.01 10.06
N SER A 97 -29.31 1.03 9.19
CA SER A 97 -30.65 0.43 9.08
C SER A 97 -31.06 -0.34 10.35
N GLU A 98 -30.08 -0.86 11.10
CA GLU A 98 -30.34 -1.56 12.37
C GLU A 98 -30.59 -0.61 13.54
N SER A 99 -30.13 0.64 13.44
CA SER A 99 -30.14 1.64 14.51
C SER A 99 -31.09 2.82 14.26
N GLN A 100 -32.01 2.69 13.30
CA GLN A 100 -32.82 3.79 12.77
C GLN A 100 -33.45 4.66 13.87
N PRO A 101 -33.04 5.94 13.98
CA PRO A 101 -33.75 6.90 14.81
C PRO A 101 -35.08 7.28 14.13
N ASP A 102 -36.18 7.17 14.87
CA ASP A 102 -37.51 7.60 14.42
C ASP A 102 -37.45 9.09 14.00
N ASN A 103 -37.81 9.39 12.74
CA ASN A 103 -38.00 10.74 12.17
C ASN A 103 -36.77 11.53 11.69
N ILE A 104 -35.62 10.91 11.41
CA ILE A 104 -34.52 11.64 10.76
C ILE A 104 -34.57 11.45 9.24
N ASN A 105 -34.81 12.54 8.51
CA ASN A 105 -34.73 12.54 7.05
C ASN A 105 -33.25 12.67 6.64
N ILE A 106 -32.58 11.54 6.39
CA ILE A 106 -31.18 11.56 5.93
C ILE A 106 -31.15 11.82 4.42
N ASN A 107 -30.57 12.96 4.02
CA ASN A 107 -30.43 13.28 2.61
C ASN A 107 -29.16 12.65 2.00
N PHE A 108 -29.30 11.46 1.41
CA PHE A 108 -28.24 10.79 0.65
C PHE A 108 -28.14 11.22 -0.82
N SER A 109 -29.06 12.06 -1.33
CA SER A 109 -29.22 12.34 -2.78
C SER A 109 -27.99 12.94 -3.47
N ASN A 110 -27.06 13.52 -2.70
CA ASN A 110 -25.84 14.12 -3.23
C ASN A 110 -24.60 13.20 -3.13
N ASN A 111 -24.72 11.99 -2.60
CA ASN A 111 -23.68 10.95 -2.62
C ASN A 111 -23.83 10.07 -3.87
N ARG A 112 -23.66 10.71 -5.02
CA ARG A 112 -24.26 10.34 -6.34
C ARG A 112 -23.82 9.01 -6.96
N THR A 113 -22.96 8.22 -6.34
CA THR A 113 -22.26 7.12 -7.02
C THR A 113 -22.19 5.80 -6.29
N SER A 114 -22.76 5.68 -5.09
CA SER A 114 -22.46 4.50 -4.31
C SER A 114 -23.56 4.00 -3.39
N TYR A 115 -24.40 3.09 -3.87
CA TYR A 115 -25.03 2.08 -3.03
C TYR A 115 -25.57 0.96 -3.91
N SER A 116 -25.59 -0.24 -3.37
CA SER A 116 -26.36 -1.34 -3.92
C SER A 116 -27.85 -1.10 -3.72
N ASN A 117 -28.67 -1.60 -4.65
CA ASN A 117 -30.12 -1.46 -4.55
C ASN A 117 -30.69 -2.12 -3.29
N GLN A 118 -30.07 -3.21 -2.82
CA GLN A 118 -30.57 -3.98 -1.68
C GLN A 118 -30.37 -3.23 -0.35
N GLU A 119 -29.23 -2.56 -0.13
CA GLU A 119 -28.98 -1.84 1.11
C GLU A 119 -29.85 -0.57 1.24
N VAL A 120 -30.18 0.08 0.12
CA VAL A 120 -31.16 1.18 0.10
C VAL A 120 -32.55 0.69 0.53
N ILE A 121 -32.96 -0.49 0.04
CA ILE A 121 -34.23 -1.12 0.43
C ILE A 121 -34.21 -1.49 1.91
N ASN A 122 -33.10 -2.05 2.42
CA ASN A 122 -32.93 -2.39 3.83
C ASN A 122 -33.07 -1.16 4.73
N PHE A 123 -32.57 0.00 4.28
CA PHE A 123 -32.74 1.28 4.97
C PHE A 123 -34.16 1.87 4.87
N GLY A 124 -35.11 1.19 4.22
CA GLY A 124 -36.51 1.59 4.18
C GLY A 124 -36.89 2.58 3.07
N TYR A 125 -36.03 2.79 2.07
CA TYR A 125 -36.37 3.55 0.87
C TYR A 125 -36.95 2.65 -0.22
N SER A 126 -38.01 3.09 -0.90
CA SER A 126 -38.52 2.43 -2.10
C SER A 126 -37.84 2.94 -3.38
N GLU A 127 -37.84 2.12 -4.45
CA GLU A 127 -37.21 2.42 -5.75
C GLU A 127 -37.64 3.77 -6.37
N ASN A 128 -38.80 4.31 -5.99
CA ASN A 128 -39.37 5.54 -6.55
C ASN A 128 -39.32 6.75 -5.59
N GLU A 129 -39.12 6.52 -4.29
CA GLU A 129 -39.13 7.59 -3.28
C GLU A 129 -37.78 8.25 -3.10
N ALA A 130 -36.76 7.63 -3.63
CA ALA A 130 -35.43 8.04 -3.37
C ALA A 130 -34.99 8.99 -4.49
N ASN A 131 -34.71 10.24 -4.11
CA ASN A 131 -33.82 11.14 -4.84
C ASN A 131 -32.39 10.55 -5.02
N THR A 132 -32.22 9.26 -4.74
CA THR A 132 -31.18 8.38 -5.23
C THR A 132 -31.38 8.20 -6.73
N LEU A 133 -30.58 8.89 -7.54
CA LEU A 133 -30.43 8.50 -8.92
C LEU A 133 -29.95 7.05 -8.94
N THR A 134 -30.86 6.11 -9.20
CA THR A 134 -30.55 4.76 -9.66
C THR A 134 -29.88 4.90 -11.02
N TYR A 135 -28.59 5.24 -11.02
CA TYR A 135 -27.76 4.86 -12.13
C TYR A 135 -27.77 3.32 -12.10
N GLY A 136 -28.47 2.70 -13.06
CA GLY A 136 -28.51 1.25 -13.26
C GLY A 136 -27.16 0.65 -13.68
N VAL A 137 -26.08 1.09 -13.03
CA VAL A 137 -24.67 0.90 -13.38
C VAL A 137 -23.79 0.70 -12.13
N SER A 138 -24.38 0.48 -10.94
CA SER A 138 -23.70 0.41 -9.62
C SER A 138 -22.44 -0.47 -9.63
N ASP A 139 -22.43 -1.55 -10.41
CA ASP A 139 -21.34 -2.52 -10.35
C ASP A 139 -20.22 -2.20 -11.35
N LYS A 140 -20.30 -1.07 -12.04
CA LYS A 140 -19.45 -0.76 -13.18
C LYS A 140 -18.89 0.67 -13.15
N SER A 141 -18.41 1.15 -12.02
CA SER A 141 -17.65 2.41 -12.00
C SER A 141 -16.38 2.30 -11.16
N THR A 142 -15.40 3.16 -11.47
CA THR A 142 -14.25 3.43 -10.59
C THR A 142 -14.26 4.91 -10.22
N ILE A 143 -13.71 5.22 -9.04
CA ILE A 143 -13.62 6.58 -8.52
C ILE A 143 -12.14 6.91 -8.33
N LEU A 144 -11.69 7.91 -9.08
CA LEU A 144 -10.33 8.42 -9.00
C LEU A 144 -10.36 9.79 -8.33
N LEU A 145 -9.48 10.05 -7.38
CA LEU A 145 -9.40 11.34 -6.71
C LEU A 145 -8.16 12.10 -7.18
N TYR A 146 -8.38 13.31 -7.67
CA TYR A 146 -7.33 14.20 -8.11
C TYR A 146 -7.22 15.43 -7.22
N ASN A 147 -5.99 15.87 -6.95
CA ASN A 147 -5.70 17.17 -6.35
C ASN A 147 -4.95 18.05 -7.35
N ILE A 148 -5.65 19.02 -7.88
CA ILE A 148 -5.17 19.91 -8.93
C ILE A 148 -4.68 21.21 -8.30
N LYS A 149 -3.44 21.58 -8.58
CA LYS A 149 -2.78 22.75 -7.96
C LYS A 149 -3.13 24.07 -8.65
N ASN A 150 -3.36 24.05 -9.96
CA ASN A 150 -3.55 25.26 -10.76
C ASN A 150 -4.84 25.18 -11.59
N ASP A 151 -5.43 26.33 -11.88
CA ASP A 151 -6.58 26.38 -12.77
C ASP A 151 -6.23 25.97 -14.20
N ASN A 152 -7.22 25.43 -14.92
CA ASN A 152 -7.08 24.95 -16.30
C ASN A 152 -5.93 23.94 -16.48
N THR A 153 -5.72 23.05 -15.51
CA THR A 153 -4.74 21.97 -15.61
C THR A 153 -5.33 20.84 -16.46
N GLU A 154 -4.66 20.48 -17.54
CA GLU A 154 -4.95 19.28 -18.32
C GLU A 154 -4.31 18.05 -17.66
N ILE A 155 -5.09 16.98 -17.50
CA ILE A 155 -4.62 15.67 -17.05
C ILE A 155 -5.09 14.58 -18.01
N THR A 156 -4.28 13.54 -18.16
CA THR A 156 -4.59 12.30 -18.86
C THR A 156 -5.17 11.30 -17.86
N LEU A 157 -6.38 10.82 -18.11
CA LEU A 157 -7.04 9.82 -17.28
C LEU A 157 -6.44 8.42 -17.53
N PRO A 158 -6.31 7.59 -16.48
CA PRO A 158 -5.63 6.30 -16.55
C PRO A 158 -6.53 5.18 -17.07
N ILE A 159 -7.31 5.41 -18.12
CA ILE A 159 -8.41 4.54 -18.55
C ILE A 159 -8.49 4.45 -20.09
N ASN A 160 -9.15 3.41 -20.61
CA ASN A 160 -9.43 3.27 -22.04
C ASN A 160 -10.40 4.32 -22.60
N ASN A 161 -10.31 4.58 -23.91
CA ASN A 161 -11.16 5.53 -24.63
C ASN A 161 -12.65 5.18 -24.58
N ASN A 162 -13.50 6.17 -24.90
CA ASN A 162 -14.98 6.08 -24.96
C ASN A 162 -15.66 5.85 -23.60
N ILE A 163 -15.20 6.53 -22.56
CA ILE A 163 -15.82 6.46 -21.24
C ILE A 163 -16.54 7.77 -20.90
N GLN A 164 -17.70 7.66 -20.25
CA GLN A 164 -18.38 8.81 -19.68
C GLN A 164 -17.74 9.19 -18.35
N ILE A 165 -17.31 10.44 -18.25
CA ILE A 165 -16.66 10.99 -17.06
C ILE A 165 -17.56 12.03 -16.42
N ARG A 166 -17.62 12.01 -15.09
CA ARG A 166 -18.27 13.06 -14.30
C ARG A 166 -17.34 13.48 -13.17
N ASP A 167 -17.54 14.68 -12.65
CA ASP A 167 -16.79 15.22 -11.52
C ASP A 167 -17.71 15.52 -10.32
N ASN A 168 -17.19 16.30 -9.38
CA ASN A 168 -17.92 16.80 -8.22
C ASN A 168 -19.08 17.77 -8.56
N SER A 169 -19.29 18.15 -9.83
CA SER A 169 -20.28 19.17 -10.19
C SER A 169 -21.71 18.65 -10.04
N TYR A 170 -22.49 19.33 -9.18
CA TYR A 170 -23.88 19.01 -8.83
C TYR A 170 -24.88 19.04 -10.01
N ASN A 171 -24.43 19.37 -11.23
CA ASN A 171 -25.29 19.57 -12.38
C ASN A 171 -25.40 18.35 -13.31
N ASN A 172 -24.76 17.21 -12.98
CA ASN A 172 -24.83 15.96 -13.76
C ASN A 172 -24.40 16.08 -15.23
N ILE A 173 -23.62 17.09 -15.58
CA ILE A 173 -23.10 17.28 -16.95
C ILE A 173 -21.82 16.45 -17.06
N PRO A 174 -21.71 15.51 -18.02
CA PRO A 174 -20.46 14.81 -18.26
C PRO A 174 -19.34 15.80 -18.60
N LEU A 175 -18.13 15.53 -18.10
CA LEU A 175 -16.95 16.27 -18.53
C LEU A 175 -16.69 16.01 -20.02
N SER A 176 -16.22 17.04 -20.72
CA SER A 176 -15.70 16.87 -22.08
C SER A 176 -14.38 16.11 -21.99
N VAL A 177 -14.32 14.93 -22.60
CA VAL A 177 -13.12 14.11 -22.68
C VAL A 177 -12.61 14.15 -24.11
N ASP A 178 -11.37 14.58 -24.30
CA ASP A 178 -10.69 14.57 -25.60
C ASP A 178 -9.42 13.74 -25.49
N ASP A 179 -9.33 12.64 -26.23
CA ASP A 179 -8.19 11.69 -26.18
C ASP A 179 -7.78 11.30 -24.74
N ASN A 180 -8.75 10.87 -23.93
CA ASN A 180 -8.61 10.56 -22.50
C ASN A 180 -8.15 11.70 -21.60
N LYS A 181 -8.14 12.94 -22.08
CA LYS A 181 -7.76 14.10 -21.29
C LYS A 181 -8.97 14.89 -20.81
N ILE A 182 -8.82 15.48 -19.64
CA ILE A 182 -9.77 16.43 -19.07
C ILE A 182 -9.02 17.65 -18.53
N THR A 183 -9.70 18.80 -18.51
CA THR A 183 -9.18 20.04 -17.94
C THR A 183 -9.93 20.37 -16.67
N LEU A 184 -9.18 20.51 -15.57
CA LEU A 184 -9.72 20.77 -14.24
C LEU A 184 -9.17 22.09 -13.68
N ASN A 185 -9.96 22.74 -12.82
CA ASN A 185 -9.50 23.88 -12.05
C ASN A 185 -8.81 23.44 -10.75
N ALA A 186 -8.17 24.38 -10.04
CA ALA A 186 -7.52 24.06 -8.78
C ALA A 186 -8.54 23.51 -7.75
N GLY A 187 -8.15 22.47 -7.01
CA GLY A 187 -9.00 21.82 -6.01
C GLY A 187 -8.95 20.29 -6.05
N ILE A 188 -9.76 19.68 -5.19
CA ILE A 188 -9.91 18.23 -5.10
C ILE A 188 -11.13 17.81 -5.92
N HIS A 189 -10.95 16.83 -6.80
CA HIS A 189 -11.94 16.36 -7.76
C HIS A 189 -12.09 14.85 -7.67
N ASN A 190 -13.28 14.36 -7.33
CA ASN A 190 -13.61 12.96 -7.56
C ASN A 190 -14.04 12.82 -9.00
N ILE A 191 -13.30 12.02 -9.76
CA ILE A 191 -13.55 11.72 -11.15
C ILE A 191 -14.20 10.35 -11.22
N TYR A 192 -15.44 10.36 -11.67
CA TYR A 192 -16.28 9.18 -11.82
C TYR A 192 -16.15 8.64 -13.23
N VAL A 193 -15.67 7.42 -13.32
CA VAL A 193 -15.49 6.72 -14.58
C VAL A 193 -16.62 5.72 -14.73
N LEU A 194 -17.59 6.02 -15.61
CA LEU A 194 -18.79 5.20 -15.82
C LEU A 194 -18.58 4.20 -16.96
N ASN A 195 -18.59 2.91 -16.64
CA ASN A 195 -18.35 1.83 -17.58
C ASN A 195 -19.51 1.67 -18.59
N ILE A 196 -19.16 1.64 -19.87
CA ILE A 196 -20.04 1.13 -20.93
C ILE A 196 -19.53 -0.18 -21.58
N THR A 197 -18.25 -0.57 -21.39
CA THR A 197 -17.60 -1.73 -22.07
C THR A 197 -16.42 -2.42 -21.33
N ASN A 198 -16.23 -2.21 -20.03
CA ASN A 198 -15.06 -2.50 -19.17
C ASN A 198 -14.05 -1.33 -19.09
N ILE A 199 -13.56 -1.07 -17.87
CA ILE A 199 -12.58 -0.02 -17.58
C ILE A 199 -11.22 -0.69 -17.41
N GLU A 200 -10.34 -0.49 -18.39
CA GLU A 200 -8.99 -1.01 -18.37
C GLU A 200 -8.02 0.09 -17.97
N TRP A 201 -7.13 -0.19 -17.02
CA TRP A 201 -6.11 0.77 -16.60
C TRP A 201 -5.12 1.04 -17.74
N GLN A 202 -4.95 2.31 -18.09
CA GLN A 202 -3.98 2.79 -19.08
C GLN A 202 -3.09 3.84 -18.46
N ARG A 203 -1.91 3.43 -17.98
CA ARG A 203 -1.03 4.32 -17.21
C ARG A 203 -0.67 5.60 -17.98
N PRO A 204 -0.95 6.80 -17.43
CA PRO A 204 -0.46 8.07 -17.96
C PRO A 204 1.06 8.15 -17.93
N ILE A 205 1.65 8.85 -18.89
CA ILE A 205 3.11 9.03 -18.98
C ILE A 205 3.55 10.42 -18.49
N ASP A 206 2.63 11.37 -18.39
CA ASP A 206 2.93 12.73 -17.98
C ASP A 206 2.94 12.87 -16.44
N THR A 207 3.91 13.63 -15.94
CA THR A 207 4.13 13.81 -14.50
C THR A 207 2.94 14.44 -13.79
N ILE A 208 2.22 15.36 -14.45
CA ILE A 208 1.10 16.08 -13.83
C ILE A 208 -0.02 15.10 -13.49
N SER A 209 -0.38 14.22 -14.42
CA SER A 209 -1.43 13.21 -14.20
C SER A 209 -1.05 12.20 -13.12
N LEU A 210 0.22 11.78 -13.08
CA LEU A 210 0.73 10.84 -12.08
C LEU A 210 0.77 11.46 -10.67
N GLU A 211 1.25 12.71 -10.54
CA GLU A 211 1.35 13.38 -9.24
C GLU A 211 0.01 13.91 -8.73
N SER A 212 -0.92 14.27 -9.62
CA SER A 212 -2.23 14.79 -9.22
C SER A 212 -3.21 13.70 -8.80
N LEU A 213 -3.01 12.44 -9.21
CA LEU A 213 -3.77 11.30 -8.69
C LEU A 213 -3.36 11.04 -7.23
N ILE A 214 -4.26 11.36 -6.30
CA ILE A 214 -4.00 11.22 -4.87
C ILE A 214 -4.71 10.01 -4.25
N ASP A 215 -5.77 9.49 -4.86
CA ASP A 215 -6.48 8.33 -4.34
C ASP A 215 -7.21 7.55 -5.43
N ILE A 216 -7.43 6.26 -5.17
CA ILE A 216 -8.37 5.41 -5.89
C ILE A 216 -9.30 4.83 -4.83
N LYS A 217 -10.57 5.21 -4.91
CA LYS A 217 -11.56 4.90 -3.87
C LYS A 217 -12.38 3.65 -4.16
N ASP A 218 -12.48 3.26 -5.43
CA ASP A 218 -13.25 2.09 -5.86
C ASP A 218 -12.61 1.48 -7.10
N THR A 219 -12.26 0.20 -7.07
CA THR A 219 -11.60 -0.55 -8.16
C THR A 219 -12.45 -1.66 -8.76
N ARG A 220 -13.71 -1.84 -8.35
CA ARG A 220 -14.52 -3.02 -8.72
C ARG A 220 -14.70 -3.18 -10.22
N ALA A 221 -14.76 -2.06 -10.94
CA ALA A 221 -14.88 -2.04 -12.39
C ALA A 221 -13.53 -1.99 -13.14
N LEU A 222 -12.42 -1.81 -12.42
CA LEU A 222 -11.09 -1.61 -12.96
C LEU A 222 -10.37 -2.95 -13.17
N THR A 223 -9.88 -3.16 -14.39
CA THR A 223 -9.05 -4.32 -14.74
C THR A 223 -7.63 -3.88 -15.06
N LEU A 224 -6.64 -4.66 -14.61
CA LEU A 224 -5.25 -4.45 -15.01
C LEU A 224 -4.89 -5.36 -16.20
N PRO A 225 -4.59 -4.80 -17.40
CA PRO A 225 -4.12 -5.60 -18.53
C PRO A 225 -2.70 -6.11 -18.26
N ASN A 226 -2.22 -7.18 -18.89
CA ASN A 226 -0.85 -7.64 -18.66
C ASN A 226 0.19 -6.72 -19.32
N TYR A 227 0.99 -6.01 -18.53
CA TYR A 227 2.09 -5.18 -19.01
C TYR A 227 3.45 -5.80 -18.75
N ILE A 228 4.44 -5.44 -19.57
CA ILE A 228 5.84 -5.88 -19.42
C ILE A 228 6.72 -4.64 -19.31
N GLY A 229 7.50 -4.55 -18.23
CA GLY A 229 8.57 -3.55 -18.07
C GLY A 229 8.13 -2.18 -17.56
N ILE A 230 6.83 -1.94 -17.35
CA ILE A 230 6.29 -0.69 -16.81
C ILE A 230 5.25 -1.05 -15.75
N GLY A 231 5.34 -0.44 -14.57
CA GLY A 231 4.37 -0.65 -13.49
C GLY A 231 3.12 0.22 -13.64
N TYR A 232 1.98 -0.25 -13.14
CA TYR A 232 0.66 0.39 -13.34
C TYR A 232 0.53 1.77 -12.70
N PHE A 233 0.98 1.93 -11.46
CA PHE A 233 0.93 3.15 -10.66
C PHE A 233 2.32 3.76 -10.45
N GLN A 234 3.32 3.27 -11.18
CA GLN A 234 4.71 3.70 -11.08
C GLN A 234 4.81 5.23 -11.18
N TYR A 235 5.44 5.85 -10.17
CA TYR A 235 5.61 7.30 -9.97
C TYR A 235 4.35 8.09 -9.57
N CYS A 236 3.24 7.44 -9.20
CA CYS A 236 2.12 8.12 -8.52
C CYS A 236 2.52 8.44 -7.06
N THR A 237 3.33 9.48 -6.86
CA THR A 237 4.01 9.78 -5.59
C THR A 237 3.07 10.15 -4.43
N ASN A 238 1.89 10.69 -4.75
CA ASN A 238 0.88 11.16 -3.79
C ASN A 238 -0.29 10.18 -3.58
N LEU A 239 -0.26 9.01 -4.25
CA LEU A 239 -1.33 8.01 -4.16
C LEU A 239 -1.38 7.37 -2.76
N ILE A 240 -2.50 7.49 -2.05
CA ILE A 240 -2.70 6.90 -0.72
C ILE A 240 -3.47 5.56 -0.72
N TRP A 241 -4.44 5.42 -1.64
CA TRP A 241 -5.30 4.23 -1.85
C TRP A 241 -6.26 3.91 -0.69
N THR A 242 -7.55 4.21 -0.88
CA THR A 242 -8.64 3.94 0.08
C THR A 242 -9.67 2.93 -0.42
N ALA A 243 -9.51 2.39 -1.63
CA ALA A 243 -10.34 1.30 -2.13
C ALA A 243 -10.19 0.06 -1.24
N THR A 244 -11.32 -0.45 -0.75
CA THR A 244 -11.43 -1.65 0.10
C THR A 244 -11.85 -2.89 -0.70
N ASP A 245 -12.27 -2.68 -1.93
CA ASP A 245 -12.60 -3.72 -2.88
C ASP A 245 -11.33 -4.26 -3.59
N GLY A 246 -11.42 -5.48 -4.11
CA GLY A 246 -10.31 -6.11 -4.82
C GLY A 246 -10.28 -5.66 -6.28
N ILE A 247 -9.07 -5.40 -6.81
CA ILE A 247 -8.89 -5.12 -8.23
C ILE A 247 -8.92 -6.42 -9.04
N ASN A 248 -9.44 -6.36 -10.27
CA ASN A 248 -9.48 -7.53 -11.14
C ASN A 248 -8.12 -7.77 -11.82
N LEU A 249 -7.45 -8.86 -11.41
CA LEU A 249 -6.16 -9.32 -11.92
C LEU A 249 -6.24 -10.60 -12.77
N THR A 250 -7.43 -11.02 -13.22
CA THR A 250 -7.59 -12.33 -13.90
C THR A 250 -6.77 -12.46 -15.19
N ASN A 251 -6.45 -11.34 -15.83
CA ASN A 251 -5.64 -11.27 -17.05
C ASN A 251 -4.22 -10.76 -16.80
N THR A 252 -3.80 -10.64 -15.55
CA THR A 252 -2.48 -10.11 -15.15
C THR A 252 -1.58 -11.26 -14.72
N THR A 253 -0.34 -11.28 -15.20
CA THR A 253 0.71 -12.18 -14.68
C THR A 253 1.92 -11.42 -14.18
N ASN A 254 2.00 -10.11 -14.43
CA ASN A 254 3.14 -9.28 -14.13
C ASN A 254 2.72 -8.04 -13.34
N LEU A 255 3.19 -7.94 -12.10
CA LEU A 255 3.03 -6.75 -11.24
C LEU A 255 4.38 -6.03 -11.03
N SER A 256 5.35 -6.25 -11.92
CA SER A 256 6.65 -5.58 -11.81
C SER A 256 6.48 -4.06 -11.78
N TYR A 257 7.15 -3.43 -10.82
CA TYR A 257 7.18 -1.99 -10.60
C TYR A 257 5.82 -1.35 -10.33
N CYS A 258 4.77 -2.13 -10.02
CA CYS A 258 3.37 -1.67 -9.93
C CYS A 258 3.22 -0.37 -9.16
N PHE A 259 3.88 -0.24 -8.01
CA PHE A 259 3.87 0.93 -7.14
C PHE A 259 5.24 1.57 -7.00
N GLN A 260 6.19 1.30 -7.89
CA GLN A 260 7.54 1.84 -7.73
C GLN A 260 7.50 3.39 -7.65
N ASN A 261 8.17 3.94 -6.64
CA ASN A 261 8.19 5.36 -6.26
C ASN A 261 6.83 5.95 -5.83
N CYS A 262 5.84 5.14 -5.46
CA CYS A 262 4.65 5.60 -4.77
C CYS A 262 4.95 5.85 -3.28
N ASN A 263 5.59 6.98 -2.97
CA ASN A 263 6.09 7.30 -1.63
C ASN A 263 4.98 7.34 -0.56
N SER A 264 3.78 7.80 -0.93
CA SER A 264 2.64 7.98 -0.01
C SER A 264 1.74 6.75 0.09
N PHE A 265 2.02 5.70 -0.70
CA PHE A 265 1.15 4.52 -0.78
C PHE A 265 1.25 3.69 0.48
N ASN A 266 0.10 3.48 1.14
CA ASN A 266 -0.05 2.61 2.30
C ASN A 266 -1.45 1.97 2.34
N GLY A 267 -2.10 1.79 1.18
CA GLY A 267 -3.42 1.20 1.08
C GLY A 267 -3.39 -0.31 1.31
N ASN A 268 -4.43 -0.83 1.99
CA ASN A 268 -4.57 -2.26 2.22
C ASN A 268 -5.02 -2.97 0.93
N ILE A 269 -4.12 -3.78 0.36
CA ILE A 269 -4.34 -4.57 -0.86
C ILE A 269 -4.25 -6.09 -0.60
N SER A 270 -4.41 -6.50 0.66
CA SER A 270 -4.40 -7.93 1.04
C SER A 270 -5.52 -8.74 0.39
N ASN A 271 -6.57 -8.06 -0.06
CA ASN A 271 -7.72 -8.64 -0.77
C ASN A 271 -7.47 -8.91 -2.26
N TRP A 272 -6.32 -8.53 -2.82
CA TRP A 272 -5.99 -8.81 -4.23
C TRP A 272 -5.75 -10.31 -4.45
N ASP A 273 -6.42 -10.90 -5.45
CA ASP A 273 -6.11 -12.25 -5.91
C ASP A 273 -4.87 -12.23 -6.82
N VAL A 274 -3.71 -12.52 -6.22
CA VAL A 274 -2.43 -12.58 -6.93
C VAL A 274 -2.03 -14.00 -7.37
N SER A 275 -2.95 -14.97 -7.32
CA SER A 275 -2.66 -16.40 -7.59
C SER A 275 -2.24 -16.71 -9.04
N ASN A 276 -2.33 -15.73 -9.95
CA ASN A 276 -1.87 -15.82 -11.34
C ASN A 276 -0.57 -15.04 -11.60
N ILE A 277 -0.05 -14.32 -10.62
CA ILE A 277 1.13 -13.48 -10.79
C ILE A 277 2.39 -14.35 -10.76
N THR A 278 3.27 -14.11 -11.73
CA THR A 278 4.58 -14.77 -11.83
C THR A 278 5.73 -13.82 -11.54
N ASN A 279 5.55 -12.50 -11.73
CA ASN A 279 6.61 -11.51 -11.58
C ASN A 279 6.18 -10.35 -10.66
N MET A 280 6.91 -10.14 -9.57
CA MET A 280 6.72 -9.04 -8.60
C MET A 280 7.97 -8.16 -8.46
N THR A 281 8.84 -8.15 -9.48
CA THR A 281 10.09 -7.37 -9.48
C THR A 281 9.81 -5.90 -9.15
N GLY A 282 10.43 -5.38 -8.08
CA GLY A 282 10.34 -3.97 -7.73
C GLY A 282 8.93 -3.45 -7.43
N MET A 283 7.95 -4.32 -7.13
CA MET A 283 6.53 -3.95 -7.02
C MET A 283 6.31 -2.75 -6.09
N PHE A 284 7.01 -2.70 -4.95
CA PHE A 284 6.95 -1.61 -3.97
C PHE A 284 8.25 -0.83 -3.86
N ASN A 285 9.13 -0.88 -4.88
CA ASN A 285 10.42 -0.22 -4.80
C ASN A 285 10.26 1.29 -4.50
N ASN A 286 10.87 1.77 -3.43
CA ASN A 286 10.74 3.13 -2.88
C ASN A 286 9.32 3.52 -2.41
N CYS A 287 8.45 2.56 -2.06
CA CYS A 287 7.22 2.84 -1.31
C CYS A 287 7.54 3.10 0.17
N ARG A 288 8.01 4.31 0.47
CA ARG A 288 8.55 4.67 1.80
C ARG A 288 7.56 4.59 2.95
N SER A 289 6.26 4.70 2.68
CA SER A 289 5.20 4.69 3.70
C SER A 289 4.49 3.33 3.81
N PHE A 290 4.81 2.37 2.93
CA PHE A 290 4.07 1.12 2.84
C PHE A 290 4.38 0.18 4.01
N ASN A 291 3.35 -0.20 4.77
CA ASN A 291 3.43 -1.12 5.89
C ASN A 291 2.11 -1.88 6.10
N GLN A 292 1.51 -2.42 5.03
CA GLN A 292 0.25 -3.17 5.09
C GLN A 292 0.49 -4.68 4.98
N PRO A 293 -0.31 -5.51 5.69
CA PRO A 293 -0.20 -6.96 5.61
C PRO A 293 -0.50 -7.44 4.18
N LEU A 294 0.20 -8.50 3.74
CA LEU A 294 0.09 -9.07 2.39
C LEU A 294 -0.19 -10.58 2.48
N ASN A 295 -1.45 -10.93 2.74
CA ASN A 295 -1.92 -12.32 2.85
C ASN A 295 -2.16 -12.93 1.47
N TRP A 296 -1.09 -13.10 0.71
CA TRP A 296 -1.12 -13.46 -0.69
C TRP A 296 -0.69 -14.89 -0.98
N ASN A 297 -1.27 -15.48 -2.03
CA ASN A 297 -0.79 -16.73 -2.60
C ASN A 297 0.28 -16.45 -3.66
N THR A 298 1.55 -16.71 -3.33
CA THR A 298 2.71 -16.44 -4.19
C THR A 298 3.23 -17.66 -4.94
N ASN A 299 2.48 -18.77 -4.99
CA ASN A 299 2.97 -20.07 -5.46
C ASN A 299 3.44 -20.14 -6.94
N LYS A 300 3.12 -19.12 -7.74
CA LYS A 300 3.56 -18.99 -9.14
C LYS A 300 4.67 -17.95 -9.34
N VAL A 301 5.05 -17.21 -8.30
CA VAL A 301 6.01 -16.12 -8.41
C VAL A 301 7.43 -16.68 -8.55
N ASP A 302 8.12 -16.34 -9.64
CA ASP A 302 9.49 -16.78 -9.92
C ASP A 302 10.54 -15.67 -9.74
N ASN A 303 10.11 -14.42 -9.59
CA ASN A 303 10.96 -13.25 -9.41
C ASN A 303 10.36 -12.23 -8.44
N MET A 304 11.09 -11.96 -7.35
CA MET A 304 10.77 -10.99 -6.29
C MET A 304 11.90 -9.96 -6.10
N SER A 305 12.81 -9.83 -7.08
CA SER A 305 13.96 -8.93 -6.96
C SER A 305 13.53 -7.47 -6.74
N GLY A 306 14.14 -6.80 -5.77
CA GLY A 306 13.85 -5.41 -5.40
C GLY A 306 12.44 -5.15 -4.89
N MET A 307 11.63 -6.16 -4.60
CA MET A 307 10.18 -6.02 -4.33
C MET A 307 9.88 -4.96 -3.27
N PHE A 308 10.66 -4.90 -2.18
CA PHE A 308 10.52 -3.91 -1.11
C PHE A 308 11.72 -2.96 -1.00
N ALA A 309 12.62 -2.93 -1.98
CA ALA A 309 13.81 -2.07 -1.91
C ALA A 309 13.43 -0.60 -1.65
N GLY A 310 13.89 0.00 -0.56
CA GLY A 310 13.57 1.37 -0.14
C GLY A 310 12.27 1.53 0.67
N CYS A 311 11.56 0.45 1.02
CA CYS A 311 10.42 0.47 1.93
C CYS A 311 10.88 0.59 3.39
N GLY A 312 11.32 1.79 3.80
CA GLY A 312 11.96 2.00 5.11
C GLY A 312 11.13 1.61 6.34
N VAL A 313 9.80 1.67 6.26
CA VAL A 313 8.89 1.37 7.38
C VAL A 313 8.22 0.00 7.29
N PHE A 314 8.45 -0.76 6.21
CA PHE A 314 7.80 -2.06 6.03
C PHE A 314 8.32 -3.07 7.06
N ASN A 315 7.41 -3.66 7.83
CA ASN A 315 7.75 -4.64 8.85
C ASN A 315 6.63 -5.68 9.05
N GLN A 316 5.97 -6.08 7.97
CA GLN A 316 4.86 -7.04 8.00
C GLN A 316 5.36 -8.47 7.82
N ASP A 317 4.68 -9.40 8.49
CA ASP A 317 4.99 -10.83 8.38
C ASP A 317 4.59 -11.35 6.99
N ILE A 318 5.55 -11.96 6.30
CA ILE A 318 5.42 -12.59 4.98
C ILE A 318 6.00 -14.01 4.99
N SER A 319 6.24 -14.58 6.18
CA SER A 319 6.82 -15.91 6.36
C SER A 319 5.96 -17.03 5.73
N ASN A 320 4.68 -16.77 5.50
CA ASN A 320 3.74 -17.71 4.89
C ASN A 320 3.82 -17.77 3.35
N TRP A 321 4.66 -16.97 2.70
CA TRP A 321 4.75 -16.94 1.25
C TRP A 321 5.43 -18.18 0.68
N GLU A 322 4.86 -18.74 -0.39
CA GLU A 322 5.46 -19.82 -1.17
C GLU A 322 6.52 -19.23 -2.10
N THR A 323 7.80 -19.56 -1.87
CA THR A 323 8.95 -19.03 -2.65
C THR A 323 9.73 -20.09 -3.42
N ASN A 324 9.23 -21.33 -3.49
CA ASN A 324 9.93 -22.47 -4.07
C ASN A 324 10.27 -22.31 -5.57
N LEU A 325 9.60 -21.40 -6.29
CA LEU A 325 9.90 -21.08 -7.69
C LEU A 325 10.84 -19.87 -7.86
N VAL A 326 11.12 -19.12 -6.80
CA VAL A 326 11.89 -17.88 -6.88
C VAL A 326 13.35 -18.20 -7.20
N THR A 327 13.85 -17.57 -8.27
CA THR A 327 15.26 -17.75 -8.70
C THR A 327 16.14 -16.52 -8.41
N ASN A 328 15.52 -15.36 -8.22
CA ASN A 328 16.21 -14.09 -7.97
C ASN A 328 15.52 -13.32 -6.83
N MET A 329 16.27 -13.09 -5.75
CA MET A 329 15.87 -12.29 -4.59
C MET A 329 16.74 -11.03 -4.42
N SER A 330 17.57 -10.69 -5.43
CA SER A 330 18.48 -9.54 -5.32
C SER A 330 17.73 -8.26 -4.96
N PHE A 331 18.30 -7.46 -4.06
CA PHE A 331 17.74 -6.21 -3.56
C PHE A 331 16.39 -6.31 -2.82
N MET A 332 15.84 -7.50 -2.55
CA MET A 332 14.45 -7.66 -2.09
C MET A 332 14.07 -6.77 -0.91
N PHE A 333 14.96 -6.62 0.09
CA PHE A 333 14.78 -5.76 1.27
C PHE A 333 15.87 -4.69 1.43
N GLU A 334 16.54 -4.29 0.33
CA GLU A 334 17.53 -3.22 0.39
C GLU A 334 16.90 -1.97 1.02
N LYS A 335 17.55 -1.36 2.02
CA LYS A 335 17.08 -0.15 2.73
C LYS A 335 15.72 -0.29 3.41
N CYS A 336 15.27 -1.51 3.72
CA CYS A 336 14.11 -1.74 4.58
C CYS A 336 14.50 -1.57 6.06
N THR A 337 14.78 -0.34 6.49
CA THR A 337 15.41 -0.08 7.79
C THR A 337 14.62 -0.56 9.02
N SER A 338 13.29 -0.75 8.91
CA SER A 338 12.44 -1.25 10.00
C SER A 338 12.16 -2.76 9.95
N PHE A 339 12.54 -3.45 8.87
CA PHE A 339 12.15 -4.84 8.67
C PHE A 339 12.91 -5.79 9.60
N ASN A 340 12.17 -6.57 10.40
CA ASN A 340 12.74 -7.56 11.33
C ASN A 340 11.78 -8.75 11.57
N GLN A 341 11.10 -9.20 10.51
CA GLN A 341 10.18 -10.35 10.57
C GLN A 341 10.88 -11.66 10.16
N PRO A 342 10.46 -12.81 10.71
CA PRO A 342 11.01 -14.11 10.33
C PRO A 342 10.77 -14.39 8.84
N LEU A 343 11.69 -15.12 8.20
CA LEU A 343 11.64 -15.44 6.78
C LEU A 343 11.82 -16.95 6.56
N ASP A 344 10.71 -17.68 6.55
CA ASP A 344 10.65 -19.13 6.28
C ASP A 344 10.58 -19.44 4.78
N PHE A 345 11.49 -18.85 4.02
CA PHE A 345 11.53 -18.97 2.56
C PHE A 345 12.24 -20.24 2.11
N ASP A 346 11.64 -20.95 1.14
CA ASP A 346 12.37 -21.94 0.35
C ASP A 346 13.27 -21.20 -0.65
N THR A 347 14.57 -21.21 -0.37
CA THR A 347 15.60 -20.61 -1.23
C THR A 347 16.34 -21.63 -2.11
N SER A 348 15.88 -22.88 -2.18
CA SER A 348 16.59 -23.98 -2.86
C SER A 348 16.78 -23.78 -4.37
N ASN A 349 16.03 -22.87 -4.99
CA ASN A 349 16.15 -22.47 -6.39
C ASN A 349 16.77 -21.09 -6.61
N VAL A 350 17.10 -20.36 -5.54
CA VAL A 350 17.64 -19.01 -5.65
C VAL A 350 19.10 -19.06 -6.12
N THR A 351 19.42 -18.25 -7.12
CA THR A 351 20.77 -18.13 -7.70
C THR A 351 21.43 -16.78 -7.42
N ASN A 352 20.64 -15.75 -7.11
CA ASN A 352 21.12 -14.40 -6.82
C ASN A 352 20.48 -13.85 -5.53
N MET A 353 21.34 -13.57 -4.54
CA MET A 353 21.02 -12.98 -3.24
C MET A 353 21.78 -11.66 -3.00
N SER A 354 22.30 -11.01 -4.06
CA SER A 354 23.03 -9.75 -3.89
C SER A 354 22.14 -8.67 -3.29
N ASN A 355 22.65 -7.90 -2.33
CA ASN A 355 21.96 -6.77 -1.69
C ASN A 355 20.63 -7.10 -0.98
N VAL A 356 20.28 -8.36 -0.70
CA VAL A 356 18.96 -8.72 -0.12
C VAL A 356 18.63 -7.89 1.13
N PHE A 357 19.60 -7.69 2.03
CA PHE A 357 19.47 -6.93 3.27
C PHE A 357 20.48 -5.76 3.34
N ASN A 358 20.95 -5.25 2.20
CA ASN A 358 21.84 -4.08 2.18
C ASN A 358 21.14 -2.90 2.88
N ASP A 359 21.77 -2.30 3.88
CA ASP A 359 21.25 -1.17 4.67
C ASP A 359 19.91 -1.48 5.39
N CYS A 360 19.65 -2.75 5.68
CA CYS A 360 18.47 -3.22 6.44
C CYS A 360 18.76 -3.19 7.96
N THR A 361 18.91 -1.99 8.51
CA THR A 361 19.56 -1.76 9.81
C THR A 361 18.92 -2.45 11.03
N SER A 362 17.64 -2.82 11.00
CA SER A 362 16.96 -3.51 12.11
C SER A 362 16.93 -5.03 12.00
N PHE A 363 17.29 -5.61 10.85
CA PHE A 363 17.09 -7.03 10.61
C PHE A 363 18.06 -7.90 11.42
N ASN A 364 17.52 -8.83 12.22
CA ASN A 364 18.31 -9.76 13.02
C ASN A 364 17.60 -11.12 13.23
N GLN A 365 16.91 -11.63 12.21
CA GLN A 365 16.22 -12.92 12.29
C GLN A 365 17.09 -14.07 11.78
N PRO A 366 16.96 -15.28 12.35
CA PRO A 366 17.69 -16.45 11.88
C PRO A 366 17.30 -16.80 10.43
N LEU A 367 18.28 -17.23 9.64
CA LEU A 367 18.10 -17.53 8.22
C LEU A 367 18.49 -18.99 7.91
N ASN A 368 17.50 -19.87 7.95
CA ASN A 368 17.65 -21.30 7.64
C ASN A 368 17.59 -21.57 6.13
N TRP A 369 18.36 -20.83 5.35
CA TRP A 369 18.29 -20.83 3.89
C TRP A 369 19.19 -21.90 3.25
N ASN A 370 18.70 -22.48 2.16
CA ASN A 370 19.50 -23.33 1.29
C ASN A 370 20.21 -22.46 0.25
N THR A 371 21.53 -22.33 0.37
CA THR A 371 22.36 -21.50 -0.52
C THR A 371 23.09 -22.31 -1.60
N SER A 372 22.81 -23.60 -1.73
CA SER A 372 23.59 -24.50 -2.59
C SER A 372 23.62 -24.12 -4.07
N LYS A 373 22.64 -23.36 -4.58
CA LYS A 373 22.59 -22.86 -5.97
C LYS A 373 22.99 -21.40 -6.13
N VAL A 374 23.27 -20.70 -5.03
CA VAL A 374 23.55 -19.27 -5.06
C VAL A 374 24.93 -19.03 -5.67
N THR A 375 24.97 -18.12 -6.64
CA THR A 375 26.20 -17.71 -7.33
C THR A 375 26.65 -16.31 -6.93
N ASN A 376 25.73 -15.45 -6.49
CA ASN A 376 26.01 -14.07 -6.10
C ASN A 376 25.40 -13.72 -4.74
N MET A 377 26.25 -13.31 -3.80
CA MET A 377 25.91 -12.83 -2.45
C MET A 377 26.52 -11.44 -2.17
N SER A 378 26.95 -10.70 -3.20
CA SER A 378 27.61 -9.41 -2.99
C SER A 378 26.71 -8.44 -2.23
N TYR A 379 27.28 -7.71 -1.26
CA TYR A 379 26.59 -6.73 -0.43
C TYR A 379 25.35 -7.24 0.33
N MET A 380 25.13 -8.56 0.45
CA MET A 380 23.88 -9.13 0.97
C MET A 380 23.46 -8.56 2.34
N PHE A 381 24.42 -8.34 3.24
CA PHE A 381 24.22 -7.73 4.56
C PHE A 381 25.02 -6.44 4.73
N SER A 382 25.49 -5.81 3.65
CA SER A 382 26.27 -4.57 3.76
C SER A 382 25.48 -3.53 4.56
N TYR A 383 26.07 -2.93 5.59
CA TYR A 383 25.44 -1.98 6.52
C TYR A 383 24.17 -2.50 7.24
N CYS A 384 23.98 -3.82 7.33
CA CYS A 384 22.93 -4.45 8.14
C CYS A 384 23.38 -4.53 9.61
N THR A 385 23.39 -3.38 10.28
CA THR A 385 24.11 -3.17 11.55
C THR A 385 23.60 -3.99 12.74
N SER A 386 22.33 -4.41 12.74
CA SER A 386 21.78 -5.27 13.80
C SER A 386 21.98 -6.77 13.56
N PHE A 387 22.42 -7.18 12.37
CA PHE A 387 22.50 -8.60 12.01
C PHE A 387 23.63 -9.30 12.75
N ASN A 388 23.25 -10.22 13.64
CA ASN A 388 24.16 -11.03 14.44
C ASN A 388 23.63 -12.46 14.54
N GLN A 389 23.43 -13.12 13.40
CA GLN A 389 23.00 -14.52 13.32
C GLN A 389 24.07 -15.41 12.72
N ASN A 390 24.09 -16.69 13.11
CA ASN A 390 25.04 -17.66 12.57
C ASN A 390 24.62 -18.09 11.14
N ILE A 391 25.51 -17.87 10.17
CA ILE A 391 25.36 -18.28 8.76
C ILE A 391 26.47 -19.25 8.31
N GLY A 392 27.22 -19.83 9.25
CA GLY A 392 28.32 -20.76 8.95
C GLY A 392 27.88 -22.07 8.29
N SER A 393 26.60 -22.42 8.37
CA SER A 393 26.03 -23.60 7.71
C SER A 393 25.77 -23.41 6.21
N TRP A 394 25.90 -22.19 5.69
CA TRP A 394 25.62 -21.91 4.29
C TRP A 394 26.65 -22.56 3.36
N ASN A 395 26.16 -23.13 2.26
CA ASN A 395 26.98 -23.70 1.21
C ASN A 395 27.43 -22.60 0.23
N LEU A 396 28.74 -22.45 0.06
CA LEU A 396 29.35 -21.44 -0.80
C LEU A 396 30.01 -22.01 -2.07
N THR A 397 29.86 -23.30 -2.38
CA THR A 397 30.61 -23.97 -3.46
C THR A 397 30.36 -23.38 -4.85
N ASN A 398 29.16 -22.83 -5.08
CA ASN A 398 28.77 -22.22 -6.35
C ASN A 398 28.92 -20.68 -6.36
N VAL A 399 29.31 -20.07 -5.23
CA VAL A 399 29.41 -18.62 -5.11
C VAL A 399 30.63 -18.11 -5.88
N THR A 400 30.37 -17.26 -6.87
CA THR A 400 31.40 -16.60 -7.69
C THR A 400 31.61 -15.14 -7.30
N ASN A 401 30.66 -14.53 -6.57
CA ASN A 401 30.79 -13.17 -6.05
C ASN A 401 30.23 -13.06 -4.61
N ILE A 402 31.11 -12.74 -3.67
CA ILE A 402 30.80 -12.50 -2.24
C ILE A 402 31.34 -11.14 -1.76
N SER A 403 31.68 -10.26 -2.70
CA SER A 403 32.27 -8.95 -2.39
C SER A 403 31.39 -8.14 -1.45
N ASN A 404 31.99 -7.58 -0.40
CA ASN A 404 31.34 -6.71 0.59
C ASN A 404 30.07 -7.30 1.24
N MET A 405 29.88 -8.62 1.19
CA MET A 405 28.67 -9.28 1.73
C MET A 405 28.37 -8.86 3.17
N LEU A 406 29.42 -8.68 3.98
CA LEU A 406 29.33 -8.41 5.40
C LEU A 406 29.82 -7.00 5.78
N ASP A 407 30.16 -6.12 4.83
CA ASP A 407 30.75 -4.80 5.14
C ASP A 407 29.83 -3.98 6.07
N GLY A 408 30.34 -3.48 7.21
CA GLY A 408 29.53 -2.72 8.17
C GLY A 408 28.54 -3.55 9.00
N THR A 409 28.66 -4.88 9.04
CA THR A 409 27.94 -5.76 9.98
C THR A 409 28.73 -5.99 11.27
N PHE A 410 28.03 -6.26 12.38
CA PHE A 410 28.66 -6.45 13.69
C PHE A 410 28.25 -7.79 14.30
N PHE A 411 29.13 -8.79 14.18
CA PHE A 411 28.90 -10.10 14.79
C PHE A 411 29.50 -10.20 16.19
N SER A 412 28.81 -10.95 17.05
CA SER A 412 29.41 -11.50 18.27
C SER A 412 30.54 -12.47 17.93
N ILE A 413 31.51 -12.60 18.85
CA ILE A 413 32.65 -13.52 18.71
C ILE A 413 32.17 -14.95 18.41
N SER A 414 31.15 -15.43 19.13
CA SER A 414 30.62 -16.80 18.95
C SER A 414 30.03 -17.04 17.57
N ASN A 415 29.32 -16.06 17.00
CA ASN A 415 28.75 -16.20 15.66
C ASN A 415 29.84 -16.11 14.59
N MET A 416 30.80 -15.20 14.75
CA MET A 416 31.90 -15.09 13.80
C MET A 416 32.78 -16.35 13.82
N ASP A 417 33.12 -16.90 14.99
CA ASP A 417 33.84 -18.18 15.11
C ASP A 417 33.12 -19.31 14.35
N ALA A 418 31.79 -19.40 14.51
CA ALA A 418 30.97 -20.40 13.84
C ALA A 418 30.92 -20.22 12.31
N ILE A 419 30.84 -18.97 11.83
CA ILE A 419 30.87 -18.62 10.41
C ILE A 419 32.20 -19.02 9.77
N VAL A 420 33.30 -18.57 10.39
CA VAL A 420 34.68 -18.84 9.96
C VAL A 420 34.94 -20.35 9.92
N LEU A 421 34.54 -21.09 10.97
CA LEU A 421 34.68 -22.54 11.03
C LEU A 421 33.86 -23.23 9.92
N GLY A 422 32.60 -22.86 9.75
CA GLY A 422 31.72 -23.47 8.74
C GLY A 422 32.22 -23.27 7.30
N TRP A 423 32.64 -22.07 6.96
CA TRP A 423 33.11 -21.76 5.61
C TRP A 423 34.52 -22.28 5.32
N SER A 424 35.39 -22.41 6.33
CA SER A 424 36.73 -23.00 6.17
C SER A 424 36.69 -24.44 5.66
N ASN A 425 35.64 -25.20 6.00
CA ASN A 425 35.44 -26.58 5.54
C ASN A 425 34.92 -26.68 4.09
N SER A 426 34.52 -25.57 3.47
CA SER A 426 33.84 -25.54 2.16
C SER A 426 34.78 -25.25 0.97
N GLN A 427 36.08 -25.52 1.11
CA GLN A 427 37.13 -25.20 0.12
C GLN A 427 37.02 -25.95 -1.23
N PRO A 428 37.49 -25.36 -2.34
CA PRO A 428 38.13 -24.05 -2.45
C PRO A 428 37.14 -22.96 -2.88
N LEU A 429 37.03 -21.90 -2.06
CA LEU A 429 36.40 -20.65 -2.45
C LEU A 429 37.24 -20.01 -3.56
N ASN A 430 36.66 -19.75 -4.72
CA ASN A 430 37.34 -19.05 -5.81
C ASN A 430 37.41 -17.51 -5.57
N THR A 431 37.16 -17.07 -4.33
CA THR A 431 37.03 -15.66 -3.95
C THR A 431 37.57 -15.41 -2.54
N ASN A 432 38.30 -14.29 -2.37
CA ASN A 432 38.77 -13.82 -1.06
C ASN A 432 37.58 -13.24 -0.28
N ILE A 433 37.30 -13.78 0.91
CA ILE A 433 36.31 -13.22 1.83
C ILE A 433 37.04 -12.24 2.77
N ASN A 434 36.66 -10.96 2.73
CA ASN A 434 37.23 -9.98 3.65
C ASN A 434 36.39 -9.88 4.94
N PHE A 435 36.96 -10.31 6.07
CA PHE A 435 36.36 -10.19 7.38
C PHE A 435 36.84 -8.97 8.18
N SER A 436 37.82 -8.20 7.66
CA SER A 436 38.60 -7.21 8.41
C SER A 436 37.77 -6.19 9.19
N ASN A 437 36.59 -5.83 8.67
CA ASN A 437 35.75 -4.77 9.23
C ASN A 437 34.64 -5.29 10.16
N ASN A 438 34.55 -6.61 10.40
CA ASN A 438 33.38 -7.26 11.01
C ASN A 438 33.65 -7.80 12.43
N ARG A 439 34.78 -7.40 13.04
CA ARG A 439 35.22 -7.79 14.39
C ARG A 439 35.90 -6.62 15.08
N THR A 440 35.79 -6.56 16.40
CA THR A 440 36.63 -5.72 17.25
C THR A 440 37.88 -6.46 17.79
N SER A 441 37.99 -7.79 17.58
CA SER A 441 39.17 -8.61 17.92
C SER A 441 39.06 -10.06 17.40
N TYR A 442 40.17 -10.67 16.93
CA TYR A 442 40.26 -12.07 16.46
C TYR A 442 40.84 -13.02 17.53
N SER A 443 40.45 -14.31 17.50
CA SER A 443 41.10 -15.35 18.32
C SER A 443 42.31 -15.97 17.59
N ASN A 444 43.30 -16.46 18.34
CA ASN A 444 44.56 -17.01 17.78
C ASN A 444 44.37 -18.20 16.82
N GLN A 445 43.28 -18.97 16.95
CA GLN A 445 43.02 -20.14 16.11
C GLN A 445 42.52 -19.76 14.69
N GLU A 446 41.90 -18.59 14.55
CA GLU A 446 41.33 -18.10 13.29
C GLU A 446 42.39 -17.49 12.37
N VAL A 447 43.37 -16.80 12.97
CA VAL A 447 44.57 -16.26 12.30
C VAL A 447 45.34 -17.36 11.57
N ILE A 448 45.43 -18.53 12.21
CA ILE A 448 46.12 -19.72 11.68
C ILE A 448 45.36 -20.37 10.51
N ASN A 449 44.03 -20.42 10.56
CA ASN A 449 43.23 -21.12 9.55
C ASN A 449 43.04 -20.32 8.24
N PHE A 450 43.18 -18.99 8.28
CA PHE A 450 42.98 -18.11 7.12
C PHE A 450 44.26 -17.42 6.60
N GLY A 451 45.43 -17.71 7.19
CA GLY A 451 46.71 -17.17 6.72
C GLY A 451 46.90 -15.68 6.98
N TYR A 452 46.15 -15.11 7.93
CA TYR A 452 46.44 -13.76 8.42
C TYR A 452 47.78 -13.80 9.18
N SER A 453 48.72 -12.94 8.82
CA SER A 453 49.93 -12.76 9.64
C SER A 453 49.55 -12.01 10.93
N GLU A 454 50.17 -12.36 12.06
CA GLU A 454 49.93 -11.83 13.42
C GLU A 454 49.95 -10.28 13.57
N ASN A 455 50.23 -9.52 12.51
CA ASN A 455 50.39 -8.06 12.53
C ASN A 455 49.13 -7.24 12.15
N GLU A 456 48.00 -7.87 11.80
CA GLU A 456 46.76 -7.14 11.48
C GLU A 456 45.68 -7.24 12.58
N ALA A 457 46.00 -7.90 13.71
CA ALA A 457 45.04 -8.16 14.79
C ALA A 457 44.93 -7.03 15.84
N ASN A 458 45.61 -5.91 15.67
CA ASN A 458 45.59 -4.78 16.60
C ASN A 458 45.53 -3.42 15.88
N THR A 459 44.34 -3.02 15.43
CA THR A 459 43.91 -1.61 15.34
C THR A 459 42.41 -1.52 15.32
#